data_AF-A0A7V8YG08-F1
#
_entry.id   AF-A0A7V8YG08-F1
#
_cell.length_a   1.000
_cell.length_b   1.000
_cell.length_c   1.000
_cell.angle_alpha   90.00
_cell.angle_beta   90.00
_cell.angle_gamma   90.00
#
_symmetry.space_group_name_H-M   'P 1'
#
loop_
_entity.id
_entity.type
_entity.pdbx_description
1 polymer ?
#
loop_
_entity_poly.entity_id
_entity_poly.type
_entity_poly.pdbx_seq_one_letter_code
_entity_poly.pdbx_strand_id
1 'polypeptide(L)'
;MIALLAGVLSLIGCATVAEMQHEPEVPERCRGVHLDRLGGDWVLVRGTTAEHTTRVRILDDDAGGYSAWYTAGAFTKVQMKGTKKPDENRVVFTEEPTPLKAKQYAAESASLSRLFVEPDLGACVLKVQIRRIAPGGTEQIVEKVEFAAFPKTAGVELAWQPATEPLFLGPAARDAKLAAKQMAELGEPQPDAPFGTVPVGTWSDAAADGGEGCTFDMDLWFDDLPKAANVAAGEVKAGRRLWYTDWEAPYSGNHYFEIHRFATCGGERRLLGIAAVSAVLM
;
A
#
# COMPACT_ATOMS: atom_id res chain seq x y z
N MET A 1 -11.09 70.98 -57.60
CA MET A 1 -10.93 69.60 -58.09
C MET A 1 -9.88 68.93 -57.21
N ILE A 2 -10.16 67.69 -56.78
CA ILE A 2 -9.30 66.77 -56.02
C ILE A 2 -9.36 66.91 -54.49
N ALA A 3 -9.79 65.80 -53.88
CA ALA A 3 -9.99 65.50 -52.47
C ALA A 3 -8.75 64.82 -51.86
N LEU A 4 -8.55 64.95 -50.54
CA LEU A 4 -7.73 64.06 -49.71
C LEU A 4 -8.31 64.10 -48.28
N LEU A 5 -9.21 63.20 -47.90
CA LEU A 5 -9.02 61.85 -47.32
C LEU A 5 -8.24 61.80 -46.00
N ALA A 6 -9.00 61.44 -44.96
CA ALA A 6 -8.61 61.20 -43.58
C ALA A 6 -7.79 59.91 -43.43
N GLY A 7 -6.92 59.89 -42.42
CA GLY A 7 -6.25 58.68 -41.93
C GLY A 7 -6.02 58.79 -40.43
N VAL A 8 -6.96 58.26 -39.64
CA VAL A 8 -6.81 58.04 -38.20
C VAL A 8 -6.14 56.68 -38.03
N LEU A 9 -4.94 56.66 -37.44
CA LEU A 9 -4.27 55.43 -37.01
C LEU A 9 -4.93 54.92 -35.73
N SER A 10 -5.65 53.80 -35.80
CA SER A 10 -6.05 53.02 -34.63
C SER A 10 -4.90 52.12 -34.20
N LEU A 11 -4.36 52.38 -33.00
CA LEU A 11 -3.57 51.43 -32.22
C LEU A 11 -4.47 50.25 -31.81
N ILE A 12 -4.38 49.13 -32.52
CA ILE A 12 -4.94 47.85 -32.08
C ILE A 12 -3.89 47.19 -31.21
N GLY A 13 -4.15 47.16 -29.91
CA GLY A 13 -3.37 46.38 -28.95
C GLY A 13 -3.51 44.88 -29.24
N CYS A 14 -2.37 44.19 -29.35
CA CYS A 14 -2.30 42.74 -29.24
C CYS A 14 -2.60 42.35 -27.79
N ALA A 15 -3.87 42.15 -27.46
CA ALA A 15 -4.24 41.29 -26.34
C ALA A 15 -4.17 39.85 -26.84
N THR A 16 -3.10 39.15 -26.49
CA THR A 16 -3.06 37.68 -26.57
C THR A 16 -4.15 37.15 -25.65
N VAL A 17 -5.26 36.71 -26.24
CA VAL A 17 -6.27 35.93 -25.56
C VAL A 17 -5.59 34.60 -25.21
N ALA A 18 -5.26 34.43 -23.93
CA ALA A 18 -4.88 33.13 -23.41
C ALA A 18 -6.06 32.19 -23.67
N GLU A 19 -5.87 31.24 -24.57
CA GLU A 19 -6.75 30.10 -24.75
C GLU A 19 -6.87 29.40 -23.38
N MET A 20 -7.98 29.66 -22.68
CA MET A 20 -8.37 28.84 -21.54
C MET A 20 -8.61 27.44 -22.09
N GLN A 21 -7.61 26.58 -21.96
CA GLN A 21 -7.75 25.16 -22.23
C GLN A 21 -8.89 24.63 -21.36
N HIS A 22 -9.99 24.27 -22.00
CA HIS A 22 -11.12 23.63 -21.37
C HIS A 22 -10.64 22.24 -20.92
N GLU A 23 -10.44 22.04 -19.62
CA GLU A 23 -10.17 20.71 -19.08
C GLU A 23 -11.30 19.78 -19.52
N PRO A 24 -11.00 18.60 -20.10
CA PRO A 24 -12.04 17.68 -20.55
C PRO A 24 -12.91 17.27 -19.36
N GLU A 25 -14.22 17.49 -19.48
CA GLU A 25 -15.20 17.14 -18.46
C GLU A 25 -15.19 15.61 -18.26
N VAL A 26 -14.74 15.15 -17.08
CA VAL A 26 -14.65 13.72 -16.77
C VAL A 26 -16.07 13.15 -16.65
N PRO A 27 -16.44 12.13 -17.45
CA PRO A 27 -17.75 11.50 -17.33
C PRO A 27 -17.98 11.04 -15.89
N GLU A 28 -19.14 11.36 -15.31
CA GLU A 28 -19.44 11.05 -13.90
C GLU A 28 -19.25 9.56 -13.56
N ARG A 29 -19.47 8.68 -14.56
CA ARG A 29 -19.23 7.23 -14.48
C ARG A 29 -17.77 6.82 -14.26
N CYS A 30 -16.79 7.66 -14.59
CA CYS A 30 -15.36 7.40 -14.42
C CYS A 30 -14.75 8.28 -13.32
N ARG A 31 -15.55 8.76 -12.35
CA ARG A 31 -15.08 9.58 -11.23
C ARG A 31 -13.90 8.87 -10.52
N GLY A 32 -12.72 9.49 -10.55
CA GLY A 32 -11.46 8.95 -9.99
C GLY A 32 -10.50 8.33 -11.02
N VAL A 33 -10.91 8.15 -12.27
CA VAL A 33 -10.05 7.64 -13.36
C VAL A 33 -9.43 8.83 -14.12
N HIS A 34 -8.73 9.71 -13.42
CA HIS A 34 -8.05 10.88 -14.03
C HIS A 34 -6.66 11.03 -13.44
N LEU A 35 -5.67 11.44 -14.23
CA LEU A 35 -4.27 11.52 -13.79
C LEU A 35 -4.07 12.41 -12.56
N ASP A 36 -4.92 13.41 -12.37
CA ASP A 36 -4.90 14.32 -11.21
C ASP A 36 -5.74 13.87 -10.03
N ARG A 37 -6.46 12.76 -10.15
CA ARG A 37 -7.36 12.23 -9.12
C ARG A 37 -7.32 10.70 -9.06
N LEU A 38 -6.14 10.11 -9.16
CA LEU A 38 -5.94 8.65 -9.09
C LEU A 38 -6.06 8.07 -7.67
N GLY A 39 -6.08 8.92 -6.64
CA GLY A 39 -6.24 8.50 -5.25
C GLY A 39 -7.45 7.58 -5.07
N GLY A 40 -7.21 6.40 -4.51
CA GLY A 40 -8.26 5.39 -4.36
C GLY A 40 -7.75 3.96 -4.27
N ASP A 41 -8.72 3.06 -4.13
CA ASP A 41 -8.50 1.62 -4.04
C ASP A 41 -8.83 1.00 -5.39
N TRP A 42 -7.91 0.21 -5.92
CA TRP A 42 -8.01 -0.37 -7.26
C TRP A 42 -7.71 -1.85 -7.17
N VAL A 43 -8.55 -2.67 -7.79
CA VAL A 43 -8.39 -4.13 -7.85
C VAL A 43 -8.28 -4.60 -9.29
N LEU A 44 -7.47 -5.62 -9.50
CA LEU A 44 -7.34 -6.28 -10.78
C LEU A 44 -8.71 -6.78 -11.27
N VAL A 45 -8.98 -6.59 -12.56
CA VAL A 45 -10.13 -7.18 -13.26
C VAL A 45 -9.62 -8.21 -14.26
N ARG A 46 -10.16 -9.44 -14.19
CA ARG A 46 -9.95 -10.48 -15.20
C ARG A 46 -11.30 -10.86 -15.79
N GLY A 47 -11.54 -10.45 -17.03
CA GLY A 47 -12.83 -10.65 -17.69
C GLY A 47 -13.92 -9.85 -16.96
N THR A 48 -14.80 -10.54 -16.23
CA THR A 48 -15.90 -9.93 -15.46
C THR A 48 -15.71 -10.01 -13.94
N THR A 49 -14.60 -10.58 -13.49
CA THR A 49 -14.35 -10.85 -12.07
C THR A 49 -13.28 -9.90 -11.52
N ALA A 50 -13.56 -9.30 -10.37
CA ALA A 50 -12.56 -8.56 -9.60
C ALA A 50 -11.72 -9.53 -8.74
N GLU A 51 -10.40 -9.40 -8.80
CA GLU A 51 -9.43 -10.22 -8.10
C GLU A 51 -8.72 -9.37 -7.03
N HIS A 52 -9.15 -9.50 -5.77
CA HIS A 52 -8.64 -8.64 -4.68
C HIS A 52 -7.23 -9.02 -4.20
N THR A 53 -6.70 -10.18 -4.57
CA THR A 53 -5.32 -10.60 -4.23
C THR A 53 -4.28 -9.82 -5.03
N THR A 54 -4.67 -9.20 -6.15
CA THR A 54 -3.86 -8.25 -6.90
C THR A 54 -4.53 -6.88 -6.87
N ARG A 55 -3.96 -5.95 -6.08
CA ARG A 55 -4.61 -4.67 -5.80
C ARG A 55 -3.60 -3.56 -5.55
N VAL A 56 -4.00 -2.32 -5.80
CA VAL A 56 -3.20 -1.12 -5.54
C VAL A 56 -4.06 -0.06 -4.86
N ARG A 57 -3.59 0.47 -3.73
CA ARG A 57 -4.12 1.69 -3.13
C ARG A 57 -3.20 2.83 -3.50
N ILE A 58 -3.71 3.79 -4.26
CA ILE A 58 -3.00 5.02 -4.62
C ILE A 58 -3.36 6.08 -3.59
N LEU A 59 -2.34 6.73 -3.04
CA LEU A 59 -2.44 7.81 -2.08
C LEU A 59 -2.01 9.11 -2.76
N ASP A 60 -2.81 10.15 -2.59
CA ASP A 60 -2.41 11.50 -2.98
C ASP A 60 -1.38 12.01 -1.97
N ASP A 61 -0.18 12.38 -2.42
CA ASP A 61 0.81 13.02 -1.54
C ASP A 61 0.55 14.54 -1.52
N ASP A 62 0.63 15.16 -0.33
CA ASP A 62 0.42 16.61 -0.14
C ASP A 62 1.33 17.50 -1.00
N ALA A 63 2.47 16.97 -1.45
CA ALA A 63 3.44 17.66 -2.32
C ALA A 63 3.10 17.57 -3.82
N GLY A 64 1.91 17.10 -4.20
CA GLY A 64 1.49 16.89 -5.59
C GLY A 64 2.07 15.63 -6.24
N GLY A 65 2.66 14.75 -5.43
CA GLY A 65 3.15 13.42 -5.81
C GLY A 65 2.08 12.34 -5.63
N TYR A 66 2.47 11.10 -5.90
CA TYR A 66 1.68 9.92 -5.57
C TYR A 66 2.56 8.95 -4.78
N SER A 67 1.97 8.28 -3.80
CA SER A 67 2.50 7.05 -3.23
C SER A 67 1.47 5.93 -3.44
N ALA A 68 1.91 4.68 -3.33
CA ALA A 68 0.99 3.55 -3.42
C ALA A 68 1.39 2.38 -2.53
N TRP A 69 0.39 1.59 -2.15
CA TRP A 69 0.58 0.26 -1.60
C TRP A 69 0.10 -0.75 -2.62
N TYR A 70 0.98 -1.66 -3.03
CA TYR A 70 0.72 -2.64 -4.08
C TYR A 70 0.84 -4.07 -3.55
N THR A 71 -0.15 -4.91 -3.91
CA THR A 71 -0.19 -6.34 -3.62
C THR A 71 -0.18 -7.11 -4.93
N ALA A 72 0.80 -7.99 -5.12
CA ALA A 72 1.07 -8.69 -6.39
C ALA A 72 0.58 -10.16 -6.38
N GLY A 73 -0.73 -10.38 -6.24
CA GLY A 73 -1.36 -11.71 -6.37
C GLY A 73 -1.14 -12.68 -5.19
N ALA A 74 -0.35 -12.27 -4.20
CA ALA A 74 -0.12 -12.99 -2.95
C ALA A 74 -0.33 -12.00 -1.79
N PHE A 75 0.34 -12.21 -0.67
CA PHE A 75 0.19 -11.35 0.51
C PHE A 75 1.30 -10.31 0.69
N THR A 76 2.29 -10.29 -0.21
CA THR A 76 3.37 -9.31 -0.15
C THR A 76 2.86 -7.94 -0.57
N LYS A 77 2.68 -7.07 0.41
CA LYS A 77 2.36 -5.65 0.24
C LYS A 77 3.65 -4.87 0.17
N VAL A 78 3.80 -4.05 -0.87
CA VAL A 78 4.97 -3.20 -1.06
C VAL A 78 4.58 -1.75 -1.10
N GLN A 79 5.41 -0.91 -0.48
CA GLN A 79 5.34 0.53 -0.63
C GLN A 79 5.94 0.94 -1.98
N MET A 80 5.31 1.90 -2.64
CA MET A 80 5.78 2.43 -3.91
C MET A 80 5.75 3.94 -3.92
N LYS A 81 6.75 4.53 -4.56
CA LYS A 81 6.81 5.96 -4.85
C LYS A 81 6.41 6.23 -6.30
N GLY A 82 5.43 7.09 -6.48
CA GLY A 82 4.89 7.51 -7.76
C GLY A 82 5.60 8.74 -8.31
N THR A 83 5.84 8.76 -9.62
CA THR A 83 6.28 9.92 -10.37
C THR A 83 5.30 10.17 -11.50
N LYS A 84 4.61 11.31 -11.48
CA LYS A 84 3.73 11.71 -12.59
C LYS A 84 4.56 11.95 -13.85
N LYS A 85 4.04 11.51 -14.99
CA LYS A 85 4.53 11.76 -16.35
C LYS A 85 3.38 12.35 -17.17
N PRO A 86 3.10 13.66 -17.00
CA PRO A 86 1.92 14.29 -17.61
C PRO A 86 1.95 14.24 -19.14
N ASP A 87 3.12 14.39 -19.73
CA ASP A 87 3.38 14.28 -21.18
C ASP A 87 3.07 12.90 -21.76
N GLU A 88 3.04 11.87 -20.90
CA GLU A 88 2.75 10.49 -21.26
C GLU A 88 1.40 10.00 -20.70
N ASN A 89 0.61 10.89 -20.09
CA ASN A 89 -0.64 10.59 -19.38
C ASN A 89 -0.53 9.37 -18.44
N ARG A 90 0.55 9.27 -17.66
CA ARG A 90 0.79 8.13 -16.77
C ARG A 90 1.43 8.50 -15.44
N VAL A 91 1.32 7.60 -14.46
CA VAL A 91 2.14 7.61 -13.25
C VAL A 91 3.02 6.37 -13.24
N VAL A 92 4.30 6.55 -12.94
CA VAL A 92 5.23 5.44 -12.74
C VAL A 92 5.46 5.25 -11.25
N PHE A 93 4.97 4.14 -10.70
CA PHE A 93 5.24 3.74 -9.32
C PHE A 93 6.45 2.81 -9.29
N THR A 94 7.45 3.13 -8.48
CA THR A 94 8.61 2.26 -8.22
C THR A 94 8.58 1.81 -6.77
N GLU A 95 8.78 0.51 -6.56
CA GLU A 95 8.87 -0.07 -5.22
C GLU A 95 9.98 0.60 -4.39
N GLU A 96 9.67 0.92 -3.14
CA GLU A 96 10.62 1.36 -2.13
C GLU A 96 11.03 0.13 -1.29
N PRO A 97 12.24 -0.41 -1.49
CA PRO A 97 12.63 -1.65 -0.83
C PRO A 97 12.81 -1.45 0.68
N THR A 98 12.39 -2.45 1.45
CA THR A 98 12.78 -2.55 2.87
C THR A 98 14.31 -2.68 2.98
N PRO A 99 14.91 -2.41 4.16
CA PRO A 99 16.35 -2.56 4.35
C PRO A 99 16.87 -3.96 3.99
N LEU A 100 16.09 -5.02 4.27
CA LEU A 100 16.44 -6.39 3.89
C LEU A 100 16.39 -6.58 2.37
N LYS A 101 15.30 -6.15 1.72
CA LYS A 101 15.15 -6.29 0.27
C LYS A 101 16.17 -5.45 -0.49
N ALA A 102 16.54 -4.28 0.04
CA ALA A 102 17.61 -3.45 -0.51
C ALA A 102 18.96 -4.17 -0.47
N LYS A 103 19.29 -4.86 0.63
CA LYS A 103 20.49 -5.71 0.72
C LYS A 103 20.43 -6.88 -0.26
N GLN A 104 19.29 -7.57 -0.36
CA GLN A 104 19.10 -8.68 -1.30
C GLN A 104 19.20 -8.23 -2.77
N TYR A 105 18.62 -7.07 -3.10
CA TYR A 105 18.73 -6.48 -4.43
C TYR A 105 20.18 -6.11 -4.77
N ALA A 106 20.92 -5.53 -3.82
CA ALA A 106 22.35 -5.25 -3.97
C ALA A 106 23.20 -6.52 -4.07
N ALA A 107 22.78 -7.62 -3.43
CA ALA A 107 23.40 -8.95 -3.53
C ALA A 107 22.92 -9.77 -4.73
N GLU A 108 22.20 -9.14 -5.65
CA GLU A 108 21.65 -9.74 -6.87
C GLU A 108 20.66 -10.90 -6.65
N SER A 109 20.08 -11.01 -5.45
CA SER A 109 19.19 -12.11 -5.06
C SER A 109 17.71 -11.73 -4.97
N ALA A 110 17.38 -10.45 -5.18
CA ALA A 110 16.01 -9.97 -5.24
C ALA A 110 15.78 -9.01 -6.43
N SER A 111 14.51 -8.79 -6.77
CA SER A 111 14.08 -7.82 -7.78
C SER A 111 13.06 -6.85 -7.20
N LEU A 112 12.94 -5.67 -7.80
CA LEU A 112 11.95 -4.66 -7.42
C LEU A 112 10.78 -4.64 -8.41
N SER A 113 9.66 -4.09 -7.97
CA SER A 113 8.46 -3.93 -8.79
C SER A 113 8.34 -2.50 -9.32
N ARG A 114 7.81 -2.35 -10.54
CA ARG A 114 7.44 -1.05 -11.12
C ARG A 114 6.10 -1.14 -11.83
N LEU A 115 5.22 -0.19 -11.56
CA LEU A 115 3.91 -0.09 -12.21
C LEU A 115 3.89 1.14 -13.11
N PHE A 116 3.48 0.95 -14.35
CA PHE A 116 3.11 2.05 -15.24
C PHE A 116 1.59 2.10 -15.27
N VAL A 117 1.02 3.17 -14.74
CA VAL A 117 -0.42 3.32 -14.51
C VAL A 117 -0.95 4.42 -15.42
N GLU A 118 -1.87 4.04 -16.31
CA GLU A 118 -2.50 4.91 -17.31
C GLU A 118 -4.03 4.89 -17.12
N PRO A 119 -4.69 6.03 -16.91
CA PRO A 119 -6.15 6.08 -16.84
C PRO A 119 -6.77 5.85 -18.22
N ASP A 120 -7.76 4.95 -18.30
CA ASP A 120 -8.61 4.76 -19.48
C ASP A 120 -10.04 5.25 -19.17
N LEU A 121 -10.35 6.46 -19.66
CA LEU A 121 -11.67 7.09 -19.53
C LEU A 121 -12.77 6.42 -20.37
N GLY A 122 -12.40 5.66 -21.41
CA GLY A 122 -13.36 4.94 -22.25
C GLY A 122 -13.95 3.74 -21.51
N ALA A 123 -13.09 3.00 -20.81
CA ALA A 123 -13.45 1.81 -20.04
C ALA A 123 -13.63 2.07 -18.53
N CYS A 124 -13.34 3.27 -18.03
CA CYS A 124 -13.31 3.63 -16.61
C CYS A 124 -12.42 2.69 -15.75
N VAL A 125 -11.23 2.36 -16.26
CA VAL A 125 -10.24 1.49 -15.59
C VAL A 125 -8.87 2.14 -15.59
N LEU A 126 -7.95 1.62 -14.79
CA LEU A 126 -6.52 1.87 -14.95
C LEU A 126 -5.90 0.75 -15.76
N LYS A 127 -5.22 1.09 -16.85
CA LYS A 127 -4.29 0.19 -17.53
C LYS A 127 -2.98 0.17 -16.76
N VAL A 128 -2.61 -1.00 -16.26
CA VAL A 128 -1.41 -1.18 -15.45
C VAL A 128 -0.47 -2.14 -16.16
N GLN A 129 0.73 -1.66 -16.47
CA GLN A 129 1.81 -2.52 -16.90
C GLN A 129 2.74 -2.77 -15.71
N ILE A 130 2.78 -4.03 -15.27
CA ILE A 130 3.62 -4.51 -14.17
C ILE A 130 4.97 -4.91 -14.75
N ARG A 131 6.04 -4.34 -14.20
CA ARG A 131 7.41 -4.67 -14.54
C ARG A 131 8.20 -5.13 -13.33
N ARG A 132 9.18 -5.98 -13.59
CA ARG A 132 10.21 -6.41 -12.65
C ARG A 132 11.52 -5.71 -13.02
N ILE A 133 12.16 -5.10 -12.04
CA ILE A 133 13.49 -4.51 -12.15
C ILE A 133 14.49 -5.50 -11.57
N ALA A 134 15.31 -6.09 -12.42
CA ALA A 134 16.42 -6.95 -12.00
C ALA A 134 17.57 -6.12 -11.41
N PRO A 135 18.42 -6.72 -10.57
CA PRO A 135 19.71 -6.15 -10.20
C PRO A 135 20.46 -5.67 -11.45
N GLY A 136 21.02 -4.45 -11.41
CA GLY A 136 21.60 -3.79 -12.58
C GLY A 136 20.63 -2.93 -13.41
N GLY A 137 19.34 -2.90 -13.07
CA GLY A 137 18.36 -1.95 -13.62
C GLY A 137 17.64 -2.43 -14.88
N THR A 138 17.91 -3.64 -15.36
CA THR A 138 17.18 -4.22 -16.49
C THR A 138 15.72 -4.45 -16.12
N GLU A 139 14.80 -4.01 -16.98
CA GLU A 139 13.37 -4.19 -16.78
C GLU A 139 12.79 -5.29 -17.66
N GLN A 140 11.94 -6.13 -17.06
CA GLN A 140 11.13 -7.10 -17.76
C GLN A 140 9.65 -6.81 -17.55
N ILE A 141 8.86 -6.85 -18.62
CA ILE A 141 7.40 -6.83 -18.53
C ILE A 141 6.94 -8.15 -17.91
N VAL A 142 6.28 -8.07 -16.76
CA VAL A 142 5.66 -9.22 -16.10
C VAL A 142 4.26 -9.43 -16.63
N GLU A 143 3.45 -8.36 -16.63
CA GLU A 143 2.05 -8.44 -17.04
C GLU A 143 1.53 -7.08 -17.52
N LYS A 144 0.45 -7.11 -18.31
CA LYS A 144 -0.38 -5.96 -18.65
C LYS A 144 -1.82 -6.29 -18.29
N VAL A 145 -2.41 -5.47 -17.44
CA VAL A 145 -3.69 -5.77 -16.78
C VAL A 145 -4.52 -4.49 -16.61
N GLU A 146 -5.80 -4.68 -16.29
CA GLU A 146 -6.72 -3.59 -16.01
C GLU A 146 -7.15 -3.65 -14.55
N PHE A 147 -7.25 -2.48 -13.93
CA PHE A 147 -7.75 -2.34 -12.57
C PHE A 147 -9.01 -1.47 -12.58
N ALA A 148 -10.05 -1.94 -11.90
CA ALA A 148 -11.23 -1.14 -11.65
C ALA A 148 -11.19 -0.58 -10.23
N ALA A 149 -11.90 0.54 -10.01
CA ALA A 149 -12.08 1.08 -8.69
C ALA A 149 -12.75 0.02 -7.80
N PHE A 150 -12.14 -0.29 -6.66
CA PHE A 150 -12.71 -1.18 -5.68
C PHE A 150 -13.94 -0.51 -5.08
N PRO A 151 -15.13 -1.10 -5.18
CA PRO A 151 -16.32 -0.49 -4.64
C PRO A 151 -16.18 -0.42 -3.13
N LYS A 152 -16.23 0.80 -2.57
CA LYS A 152 -16.32 1.02 -1.11
C LYS A 152 -17.69 0.58 -0.53
N THR A 153 -18.43 -0.28 -1.22
CA THR A 153 -19.73 -0.79 -0.75
C THR A 153 -19.54 -1.45 0.61
N ALA A 154 -20.35 -1.00 1.57
CA ALA A 154 -20.25 -1.34 2.98
C ALA A 154 -20.20 -2.85 3.20
N GLY A 155 -19.08 -3.33 3.75
CA GLY A 155 -18.99 -4.69 4.29
C GLY A 155 -17.70 -5.46 4.00
N VAL A 156 -16.90 -5.05 3.00
CA VAL A 156 -15.61 -5.72 2.72
C VAL A 156 -14.46 -4.78 3.07
N GLU A 157 -13.78 -5.08 4.16
CA GLU A 157 -12.56 -4.41 4.59
C GLU A 157 -11.36 -5.28 4.24
N LEU A 158 -10.36 -4.69 3.58
CA LEU A 158 -9.09 -5.33 3.24
C LEU A 158 -7.95 -4.59 3.94
N ALA A 159 -6.93 -5.32 4.38
CA ALA A 159 -5.70 -4.70 4.85
C ALA A 159 -4.85 -4.24 3.67
N TRP A 160 -4.52 -2.96 3.57
CA TRP A 160 -3.78 -2.40 2.43
C TRP A 160 -2.34 -2.01 2.75
N GLN A 161 -2.08 -1.64 4.00
CA GLN A 161 -0.80 -1.09 4.41
C GLN A 161 0.28 -2.18 4.44
N PRO A 162 1.50 -1.88 3.98
CA PRO A 162 2.62 -2.81 4.08
C PRO A 162 3.03 -3.00 5.54
N ALA A 163 3.63 -4.16 5.82
CA ALA A 163 4.18 -4.45 7.13
C ALA A 163 5.33 -3.48 7.47
N THR A 164 5.32 -2.96 8.69
CA THR A 164 6.37 -2.12 9.24
C THR A 164 7.27 -2.89 10.20
N GLU A 165 6.81 -4.06 10.68
CA GLU A 165 7.42 -4.82 11.75
C GLU A 165 7.33 -6.34 11.52
N PRO A 166 8.21 -7.14 12.14
CA PRO A 166 8.10 -8.59 12.12
C PRO A 166 6.93 -9.08 12.98
N LEU A 167 6.21 -10.09 12.48
CA LEU A 167 5.26 -10.89 13.26
C LEU A 167 5.81 -12.28 13.49
N PHE A 168 5.70 -12.78 14.72
CA PHE A 168 6.21 -14.09 15.11
C PHE A 168 5.05 -15.05 15.34
N LEU A 169 5.30 -16.32 15.06
CA LEU A 169 4.37 -17.42 15.32
C LEU A 169 4.93 -18.35 16.41
N GLY A 170 4.04 -19.12 17.04
CA GLY A 170 4.42 -20.20 17.96
C GLY A 170 5.18 -19.69 19.21
N PRO A 171 6.26 -20.37 19.65
CA PRO A 171 7.00 -19.96 20.84
C PRO A 171 7.58 -18.54 20.78
N ALA A 172 8.02 -18.07 19.61
CA ALA A 172 8.57 -16.73 19.43
C ALA A 172 7.50 -15.63 19.58
N ALA A 173 6.23 -15.94 19.27
CA ALA A 173 5.10 -15.06 19.57
C ALA A 173 4.94 -14.78 21.07
N ARG A 174 5.35 -15.74 21.92
CA ARG A 174 5.18 -15.71 23.38
C ARG A 174 6.44 -15.33 24.14
N ASP A 175 7.62 -15.41 23.52
CA ASP A 175 8.91 -15.15 24.16
C ASP A 175 9.78 -14.19 23.34
N ALA A 176 9.99 -12.98 23.87
CA ALA A 176 10.81 -11.94 23.27
C ALA A 176 12.26 -12.37 23.02
N LYS A 177 12.82 -13.28 23.84
CA LYS A 177 14.19 -13.79 23.64
C LYS A 177 14.25 -14.73 22.44
N LEU A 178 13.23 -15.57 22.25
CA LEU A 178 13.15 -16.44 21.07
C LEU A 178 12.90 -15.63 19.80
N ALA A 179 12.04 -14.61 19.85
CA ALA A 179 11.86 -13.66 18.75
C ALA A 179 13.18 -12.96 18.38
N ALA A 180 13.91 -12.43 19.37
CA ALA A 180 15.20 -11.79 19.15
C ALA A 180 16.23 -12.77 18.57
N LYS A 181 16.23 -14.03 19.01
CA LYS A 181 17.09 -15.09 18.47
C LYS A 181 16.79 -15.35 16.99
N GLN A 182 15.52 -15.51 16.60
CA GLN A 182 15.15 -15.68 15.20
C GLN A 182 15.64 -14.51 14.34
N MET A 183 15.42 -13.27 14.78
CA MET A 183 15.89 -12.09 14.06
C MET A 183 17.42 -12.05 13.94
N ALA A 184 18.15 -12.48 14.97
CA ALA A 184 19.62 -12.49 14.95
C ALA A 184 20.20 -13.59 14.04
N GLU A 185 19.57 -14.76 14.00
CA GLU A 185 20.07 -15.93 13.27
C GLU A 185 19.57 -15.99 11.82
N LEU A 186 18.31 -15.62 11.57
CA LEU A 186 17.64 -15.75 10.27
C LEU A 186 17.47 -14.39 9.57
N GLY A 187 17.50 -13.29 10.32
CA GLY A 187 17.19 -11.96 9.80
C GLY A 187 15.69 -11.67 9.64
N GLU A 188 14.83 -12.65 9.89
CA GLU A 188 13.37 -12.59 9.73
C GLU A 188 12.66 -13.59 10.66
N PRO A 189 11.33 -13.44 10.88
CA PRO A 189 10.54 -14.43 11.60
C PRO A 189 10.48 -15.77 10.87
N GLN A 190 10.44 -16.87 11.63
CA GLN A 190 10.21 -18.18 11.05
C GLN A 190 8.75 -18.29 10.53
N PRO A 191 8.54 -18.70 9.26
CA PRO A 191 7.21 -18.70 8.66
C PRO A 191 6.35 -19.92 9.04
N ASP A 192 6.97 -20.98 9.56
CA ASP A 192 6.28 -22.25 9.82
C ASP A 192 5.59 -22.28 11.20
N ALA A 193 4.36 -22.77 11.24
CA ALA A 193 3.67 -23.09 12.48
C ALA A 193 2.74 -24.31 12.32
N PRO A 194 2.49 -25.09 13.39
CA PRO A 194 1.47 -26.14 13.36
C PRO A 194 0.08 -25.57 13.07
N PHE A 195 -0.72 -26.29 12.30
CA PHE A 195 -2.14 -26.01 12.10
C PHE A 195 -2.96 -26.18 13.41
N GLY A 196 -4.08 -25.45 13.52
CA GLY A 196 -4.95 -25.39 14.70
C GLY A 196 -4.82 -24.04 15.41
N THR A 197 -4.60 -24.08 16.73
CA THR A 197 -4.37 -22.87 17.52
C THR A 197 -2.94 -22.37 17.31
N VAL A 198 -2.80 -21.28 16.55
CA VAL A 198 -1.53 -20.62 16.23
C VAL A 198 -1.33 -19.44 17.19
N PRO A 199 -0.29 -19.45 18.05
CA PRO A 199 0.12 -18.26 18.78
C PRO A 199 0.66 -17.22 17.81
N VAL A 200 0.07 -16.02 17.79
CA VAL A 200 0.46 -14.91 16.89
C VAL A 200 0.84 -13.72 17.75
N GLY A 201 2.03 -13.16 17.54
CA GLY A 201 2.46 -12.06 18.37
C GLY A 201 3.66 -11.28 17.88
N THR A 202 3.78 -10.06 18.41
CA THR A 202 4.92 -9.17 18.18
C THR A 202 5.24 -8.38 19.43
N TRP A 203 6.41 -7.75 19.42
CA TRP A 203 6.97 -7.03 20.55
C TRP A 203 7.39 -5.64 20.10
N SER A 204 6.98 -4.61 20.84
CA SER A 204 7.40 -3.22 20.63
C SER A 204 8.08 -2.65 21.87
N ASP A 205 8.80 -1.54 21.69
CA ASP A 205 9.26 -0.72 22.82
C ASP A 205 8.05 0.03 23.41
N ALA A 206 7.73 -0.26 24.68
CA ALA A 206 6.57 0.32 25.34
C ALA A 206 6.67 1.85 25.45
N ALA A 207 7.89 2.40 25.54
CA ALA A 207 8.10 3.85 25.62
C ALA A 207 7.84 4.54 24.26
N ALA A 208 8.03 3.83 23.15
CA ALA A 208 7.75 4.34 21.81
C ALA A 208 6.25 4.28 21.46
N ASP A 209 5.50 3.35 22.07
CA ASP A 209 4.07 3.19 21.80
C ASP A 209 3.20 4.33 22.36
N GLY A 210 3.61 4.97 23.46
CA GLY A 210 2.86 6.07 24.07
C GLY A 210 3.03 6.17 25.60
N GLY A 211 2.51 7.27 26.17
CA GLY A 211 2.64 7.56 27.61
C GLY A 211 1.54 6.95 28.49
N GLU A 212 1.61 7.23 29.79
CA GLU A 212 0.75 6.66 30.86
C GLU A 212 -0.76 6.93 30.71
N GLY A 213 -1.16 7.88 29.85
CA GLY A 213 -2.56 8.21 29.58
C GLY A 213 -3.18 7.48 28.37
N CYS A 214 -2.46 6.57 27.73
CA CYS A 214 -2.92 5.86 26.55
C CYS A 214 -3.37 4.42 26.88
N THR A 215 -4.41 3.94 26.20
CA THR A 215 -4.72 2.51 26.14
C THR A 215 -4.16 1.90 24.86
N PHE A 216 -3.93 0.59 24.86
CA PHE A 216 -3.27 -0.11 23.77
C PHE A 216 -4.05 -1.37 23.41
N ASP A 217 -4.36 -1.50 22.13
CA ASP A 217 -5.15 -2.60 21.60
C ASP A 217 -4.71 -2.92 20.16
N MET A 218 -5.10 -4.08 19.66
CA MET A 218 -4.72 -4.53 18.34
C MET A 218 -5.87 -5.21 17.60
N ASP A 219 -5.76 -5.18 16.27
CA ASP A 219 -6.62 -5.94 15.37
C ASP A 219 -5.79 -7.04 14.72
N LEU A 220 -6.36 -8.26 14.67
CA LEU A 220 -5.79 -9.40 13.95
C LEU A 220 -6.43 -9.47 12.57
N TRP A 221 -5.57 -9.59 11.56
CA TRP A 221 -5.96 -9.87 10.18
C TRP A 221 -5.36 -11.19 9.72
N PHE A 222 -6.13 -11.91 8.92
CA PHE A 222 -5.73 -13.17 8.32
C PHE A 222 -6.18 -13.20 6.87
N ASP A 223 -5.24 -13.45 5.96
CA ASP A 223 -5.41 -13.39 4.52
C ASP A 223 -6.11 -12.08 4.09
N ASP A 224 -5.59 -10.95 4.59
CA ASP A 224 -6.08 -9.58 4.38
C ASP A 224 -7.49 -9.26 4.89
N LEU A 225 -8.12 -10.16 5.64
CA LEU A 225 -9.46 -9.97 6.20
C LEU A 225 -9.41 -9.80 7.72
N PRO A 226 -10.25 -8.93 8.30
CA PRO A 226 -10.28 -8.72 9.74
C PRO A 226 -10.82 -9.98 10.43
N LYS A 227 -10.20 -10.38 11.54
CA LYS A 227 -10.56 -11.59 12.31
C LYS A 227 -10.88 -11.32 13.77
N ALA A 228 -10.09 -10.45 14.41
CA ALA A 228 -10.35 -10.00 15.78
C ALA A 228 -10.04 -8.51 15.84
N ALA A 229 -10.82 -7.77 16.62
CA ALA A 229 -10.65 -6.34 16.78
C ALA A 229 -10.61 -5.95 18.25
N ASN A 230 -9.87 -4.90 18.57
CA ASN A 230 -9.73 -4.34 19.91
C ASN A 230 -9.23 -5.36 20.96
N VAL A 231 -8.35 -6.28 20.55
CA VAL A 231 -7.69 -7.20 21.49
C VAL A 231 -6.73 -6.38 22.35
N ALA A 232 -6.93 -6.36 23.65
CA ALA A 232 -6.08 -5.59 24.56
C ALA A 232 -4.61 -6.04 24.45
N ALA A 233 -3.70 -5.07 24.42
CA ALA A 233 -2.27 -5.37 24.46
C ALA A 233 -1.91 -6.04 25.80
N GLY A 234 -0.91 -6.94 25.74
CA GLY A 234 -0.40 -7.63 26.91
C GLY A 234 0.43 -6.74 27.84
N GLU A 235 0.84 -7.32 28.96
CA GLU A 235 1.68 -6.67 29.97
C GLU A 235 3.03 -6.20 29.40
N VAL A 236 3.54 -5.09 29.93
CA VAL A 236 4.89 -4.63 29.65
C VAL A 236 5.89 -5.38 30.52
N LYS A 237 6.85 -6.07 29.92
CA LYS A 237 7.93 -6.79 30.61
C LYS A 237 9.27 -6.35 30.08
N ALA A 238 10.17 -5.94 30.98
CA ALA A 238 11.50 -5.43 30.63
C ALA A 238 11.46 -4.33 29.55
N GLY A 239 10.52 -3.39 29.66
CA GLY A 239 10.35 -2.27 28.71
C GLY A 239 9.70 -2.65 27.37
N ARG A 240 9.31 -3.91 27.16
CA ARG A 240 8.69 -4.39 25.92
C ARG A 240 7.22 -4.67 26.12
N ARG A 241 6.37 -4.17 25.22
CA ARG A 241 4.94 -4.48 25.19
C ARG A 241 4.71 -5.69 24.29
N LEU A 242 3.91 -6.64 24.80
CA LEU A 242 3.48 -7.80 24.04
C LEU A 242 2.16 -7.50 23.32
N TRP A 243 2.10 -7.76 22.03
CA TRP A 243 0.88 -7.75 21.22
C TRP A 243 0.62 -9.18 20.79
N TYR A 244 -0.40 -9.82 21.34
CA TYR A 244 -0.50 -11.26 21.31
C TYR A 244 -1.93 -11.77 21.33
N THR A 245 -2.19 -12.78 20.52
CA THR A 245 -3.42 -13.56 20.56
C THR A 245 -3.16 -14.99 20.12
N ASP A 246 -3.95 -15.92 20.61
CA ASP A 246 -4.06 -17.26 20.03
C ASP A 246 -5.14 -17.22 18.95
N TRP A 247 -4.79 -17.59 17.72
CA TRP A 247 -5.72 -17.62 16.60
C TRP A 247 -5.99 -19.06 16.16
N GLU A 248 -7.26 -19.39 15.97
CA GLU A 248 -7.64 -20.70 15.41
C GLU A 248 -7.62 -20.61 13.88
N ALA A 249 -6.60 -21.18 13.26
CA ALA A 249 -6.49 -21.20 11.81
C ALA A 249 -7.62 -22.06 11.21
N PRO A 250 -8.40 -21.55 10.26
CA PRO A 250 -9.53 -22.29 9.69
C PRO A 250 -9.10 -23.37 8.69
N TYR A 251 -7.91 -23.27 8.11
CA TYR A 251 -7.32 -24.24 7.18
C TYR A 251 -5.79 -24.16 7.20
N SER A 252 -5.13 -25.20 6.69
CA SER A 252 -3.67 -25.28 6.50
C SER A 252 -3.25 -24.73 5.14
N GLY A 253 -1.94 -24.52 4.95
CA GLY A 253 -1.35 -24.00 3.72
C GLY A 253 -0.64 -22.66 3.90
N ASN A 254 -0.55 -21.90 2.80
CA ASN A 254 0.12 -20.60 2.79
C ASN A 254 -0.86 -19.51 3.20
N HIS A 255 -0.53 -18.76 4.25
CA HIS A 255 -1.37 -17.71 4.81
C HIS A 255 -0.60 -16.44 5.08
N TYR A 256 -1.33 -15.38 5.36
CA TYR A 256 -0.75 -14.13 5.84
C TYR A 256 -1.44 -13.65 7.09
N PHE A 257 -0.61 -13.35 8.07
CA PHE A 257 -1.03 -12.85 9.36
C PHE A 257 -0.57 -11.40 9.50
N GLU A 258 -1.45 -10.55 10.03
CA GLU A 258 -1.07 -9.21 10.45
C GLU A 258 -1.65 -8.89 11.83
N ILE A 259 -0.85 -8.21 12.64
CA ILE A 259 -1.30 -7.50 13.83
C ILE A 259 -1.17 -6.01 13.56
N HIS A 260 -2.29 -5.31 13.54
CA HIS A 260 -2.34 -3.85 13.48
C HIS A 260 -2.39 -3.34 14.92
N ARG A 261 -1.34 -2.61 15.34
CA ARG A 261 -1.18 -2.16 16.74
C ARG A 261 -1.67 -0.74 16.88
N PHE A 262 -2.46 -0.46 17.91
CA PHE A 262 -3.05 0.85 18.12
C PHE A 262 -2.76 1.40 19.52
N ALA A 263 -2.66 2.72 19.61
CA ALA A 263 -2.75 3.45 20.87
C ALA A 263 -3.96 4.38 20.82
N THR A 264 -4.72 4.42 21.91
CA THR A 264 -5.79 5.40 22.09
C THR A 264 -5.39 6.38 23.18
N CYS A 265 -5.09 7.63 22.80
CA CYS A 265 -4.67 8.68 23.72
C CYS A 265 -5.66 9.85 23.59
N GLY A 266 -6.27 10.30 24.70
CA GLY A 266 -7.24 11.41 24.64
C GLY A 266 -8.49 11.12 23.78
N GLY A 267 -8.80 9.84 23.53
CA GLY A 267 -9.94 9.42 22.72
C GLY A 267 -9.65 9.16 21.23
N GLU A 268 -8.45 9.48 20.74
CA GLU A 268 -8.05 9.22 19.35
C GLU A 268 -7.25 7.91 19.24
N ARG A 269 -7.77 6.94 18.47
CA ARG A 269 -7.11 5.65 18.18
C ARG A 269 -6.19 5.82 16.97
N ARG A 270 -4.87 5.81 17.20
CA ARG A 270 -3.84 5.92 16.17
C ARG A 270 -3.19 4.56 15.88
N LEU A 271 -2.91 4.28 14.62
CA LEU A 271 -2.10 3.13 14.22
C LEU A 271 -0.63 3.38 14.60
N LEU A 272 -0.01 2.42 15.29
CA LEU A 272 1.38 2.44 15.71
C LEU A 272 2.28 1.74 14.71
N GLY A 273 1.80 0.64 14.14
CA GLY A 273 2.55 -0.22 13.24
C GLY A 273 1.77 -1.46 12.86
N ILE A 274 2.25 -2.14 11.83
CA ILE A 274 1.69 -3.38 11.31
C ILE A 274 2.79 -4.42 11.34
N ALA A 275 2.65 -5.40 12.22
CA ALA A 275 3.49 -6.57 12.21
C ALA A 275 2.89 -7.62 11.28
N ALA A 276 3.66 -8.19 10.36
CA ALA A 276 3.15 -9.25 9.49
C ALA A 276 4.14 -10.39 9.23
N VAL A 277 3.60 -11.54 8.81
CA VAL A 277 4.37 -12.69 8.33
C VAL A 277 3.57 -13.48 7.29
N SER A 278 4.25 -13.89 6.22
CA SER A 278 3.75 -14.92 5.31
C SER A 278 4.10 -16.29 5.89
N ALA A 279 3.09 -17.06 6.23
CA ALA A 279 3.22 -18.29 7.02
C ALA A 279 2.89 -19.53 6.20
N VAL A 280 3.48 -20.66 6.60
CA VAL A 280 3.08 -22.00 6.14
C VAL A 280 2.54 -22.77 7.34
N LEU A 281 1.23 -23.04 7.33
CA LEU A 281 0.58 -23.85 8.35
C LEU A 281 0.53 -25.31 7.92
N MET A 282 1.10 -26.18 8.75
CA MET A 282 1.27 -27.63 8.47
C MET A 282 0.45 -28.51 9.39
#